data_AF-A0A9E0BJS7-F1
#
_entry.id   AF-A0A9E0BJS7-F1
#
_cell.length_a   1.000
_cell.length_b   1.000
_cell.length_c   1.000
_cell.angle_alpha   90.00
_cell.angle_beta   90.00
_cell.angle_gamma   90.00
#
_symmetry.space_group_name_H-M   'P 1'
#
loop_
_entity.id
_entity.type
_entity.pdbx_description
1 polymer ?
#
loop_
_entity_poly.entity_id
_entity_poly.type
_entity_poly.pdbx_seq_one_letter_code
_entity_poly.pdbx_strand_id
1 'polypeptide(L)'
;MTHTRSDFSAAMIVSVLLHGGVLVAALISWPKAPQQAGTTVPVNIISNATYTDLRAAAQAAQAQMATTEQPVPEAPPEAAIEAPVPDPAPPAPLPA
;
A
#
# COMPACT_ATOMS: atom_id res chain seq x y z
N MET A 1 -1.72 70.85 18.90
CA MET A 1 -0.80 69.80 18.42
C MET A 1 -1.41 68.45 18.74
N THR A 2 -2.08 67.85 17.78
CA THR A 2 -2.70 66.52 17.90
C THR A 2 -1.61 65.47 17.69
N HIS A 3 -1.17 64.81 18.77
CA HIS A 3 -0.31 63.64 18.66
C HIS A 3 -1.13 62.52 18.02
N THR A 4 -0.89 62.24 16.73
CA THR A 4 -1.38 61.01 16.11
C THR A 4 -0.64 59.86 16.81
N ARG A 5 -1.33 59.13 17.68
CA ARG A 5 -0.77 57.90 18.25
C ARG A 5 -0.80 56.89 17.11
N SER A 6 0.37 56.49 16.64
CA SER A 6 0.51 55.31 15.78
C SER A 6 -0.18 54.13 16.48
N ASP A 7 -1.25 53.59 15.89
CA ASP A 7 -1.94 52.38 16.37
C ASP A 7 -1.00 51.16 16.40
N PHE A 8 0.17 51.27 15.76
CA PHE A 8 1.26 50.32 15.83
C PHE A 8 2.16 50.62 17.04
N SER A 9 1.81 50.01 18.18
CA SER A 9 2.64 50.02 19.39
C SER A 9 3.87 49.13 19.20
N ALA A 10 4.98 49.46 19.87
CA ALA A 10 6.17 48.59 19.93
C ALA A 10 5.82 47.16 20.40
N ALA A 11 4.84 47.04 21.30
CA ALA A 11 4.34 45.74 21.75
C ALA A 11 3.70 44.92 20.63
N MET A 12 2.99 45.57 19.68
CA MET A 12 2.42 44.89 18.51
C MET A 12 3.51 44.38 17.58
N ILE A 13 4.56 45.19 17.34
CA ILE A 13 5.72 44.76 16.54
C ILE A 13 6.37 43.52 17.14
N VAL A 14 6.67 43.55 18.44
CA VAL A 14 7.32 42.43 19.14
C VAL A 14 6.44 41.18 19.12
N SER A 15 5.12 41.32 19.31
CA SER A 15 4.18 40.21 19.27
C SER A 15 4.15 39.56 17.88
N VAL A 16 4.06 40.35 16.81
CA VAL A 16 4.05 39.85 15.43
C VAL A 16 5.35 39.13 15.10
N LEU A 17 6.50 39.68 15.53
CA LEU A 17 7.80 39.03 15.32
C LEU A 17 7.91 37.71 16.05
N LEU A 18 7.44 37.63 17.30
CA LEU A 18 7.46 36.39 18.07
C LEU A 18 6.62 35.29 17.41
N HIS A 19 5.38 35.60 17.06
CA HIS A 19 4.47 34.63 16.45
C HIS A 19 4.94 34.24 15.04
N GLY A 20 5.37 35.21 14.24
CA GLY A 20 5.96 34.96 12.93
C GLY A 20 7.19 34.06 13.03
N GLY A 21 8.07 34.30 14.01
CA GLY A 21 9.24 33.48 14.27
C GLY A 21 8.89 32.03 14.62
N VAL A 22 7.91 31.81 15.50
CA VAL A 22 7.45 30.45 15.87
C VAL A 22 6.88 29.71 14.66
N LEU A 23 6.07 30.37 13.82
CA LEU A 23 5.51 29.76 12.60
C LEU A 23 6.61 29.37 11.61
N VAL A 24 7.59 30.25 11.39
CA VAL A 24 8.73 29.97 10.51
C VAL A 24 9.57 28.81 11.05
N ALA A 25 9.84 28.78 12.36
CA ALA A 25 10.57 27.69 12.99
C ALA A 25 9.85 26.34 12.84
N ALA A 26 8.52 26.31 13.01
CA ALA A 26 7.72 25.11 12.82
C ALA A 26 7.77 24.60 11.37
N LEU A 27 7.72 25.51 10.39
CA LEU A 27 7.81 25.16 8.97
C LEU A 27 9.20 24.64 8.58
N ILE A 28 10.27 25.19 9.16
CA ILE A 28 11.65 24.70 8.95
C ILE A 28 11.84 23.33 9.61
N SER A 29 11.28 23.13 10.80
CA SER A 29 11.37 21.86 11.53
C SER A 29 10.47 20.76 10.96
N TRP A 30 9.58 21.07 10.01
CA TRP A 30 8.66 20.09 9.45
C TRP A 30 9.40 19.11 8.52
N PRO A 31 9.30 17.79 8.73
CA PRO A 31 9.96 16.81 7.89
C PRO A 31 9.37 16.84 6.47
N LYS A 32 10.22 17.09 5.47
CA LYS A 32 9.84 17.16 4.05
C LYS A 32 9.96 15.81 3.32
N ALA A 33 9.83 14.70 4.04
CA ALA A 33 9.91 13.39 3.43
C ALA A 33 8.66 13.15 2.56
N PRO A 34 8.80 12.68 1.30
CA PRO A 34 7.65 12.25 0.52
C PRO A 34 7.03 11.03 1.19
N GLN A 35 5.77 11.14 1.62
CA GLN A 35 5.00 9.97 2.03
C GLN A 35 4.78 9.11 0.80
N GLN A 36 5.56 8.03 0.66
CA GLN A 36 5.31 7.05 -0.37
C GLN A 36 4.03 6.30 0.00
N ALA A 37 2.91 6.74 -0.58
CA ALA A 37 1.67 5.97 -0.63
C ALA A 37 1.87 4.78 -1.58
N GLY A 38 2.61 3.77 -1.12
CA GLY A 38 2.81 2.50 -1.81
C GLY A 38 1.81 1.47 -1.32
N THR A 39 1.06 0.89 -2.27
CA THR A 39 0.20 -0.32 -2.17
C THR A 39 0.05 -0.89 -0.76
N THR A 40 -0.98 -0.41 -0.07
CA THR A 40 -1.32 -0.87 1.28
C THR A 40 -1.74 -2.33 1.24
N VAL A 41 -0.98 -3.19 1.92
CA VAL A 41 -1.45 -4.55 2.25
C VAL A 41 -2.48 -4.39 3.37
N PRO A 42 -3.77 -4.75 3.18
CA PRO A 42 -4.75 -4.62 4.23
C PRO A 42 -4.46 -5.67 5.30
N VAL A 43 -3.83 -5.22 6.39
CA VAL A 43 -3.63 -6.03 7.59
C VAL A 43 -4.77 -5.73 8.56
N ASN A 44 -5.51 -6.76 8.95
CA ASN A 44 -6.57 -6.64 9.96
C ASN A 44 -5.91 -6.56 11.34
N ILE A 45 -5.60 -5.35 11.78
CA ILE A 45 -5.02 -5.10 13.10
C ILE A 45 -6.17 -5.00 14.10
N ILE A 46 -6.41 -6.07 14.85
CA ILE A 46 -7.32 -6.04 16.01
C ILE A 46 -6.60 -5.30 17.14
N SER A 47 -6.70 -3.97 17.17
CA SER A 47 -6.14 -3.17 18.26
C SER A 47 -7.08 -3.21 19.46
N ASN A 48 -6.69 -3.91 20.52
CA ASN A 48 -7.39 -3.86 21.82
C ASN A 48 -7.06 -2.59 22.62
N ALA A 49 -6.54 -1.56 21.96
CA ALA A 49 -6.05 -0.34 22.58
C ALA A 49 -6.75 0.87 21.97
N THR A 50 -7.27 1.73 22.83
CA THR A 50 -8.05 2.93 22.47
C THR A 50 -7.24 3.93 21.63
N TYR A 51 -5.90 3.86 21.66
CA TYR A 51 -5.01 4.76 20.92
C TYR A 51 -3.84 4.00 20.29
N THR A 52 -3.54 4.35 19.04
CA THR A 52 -2.44 3.77 18.25
C THR A 52 -1.09 4.25 18.78
N ASP A 53 -0.15 3.32 18.99
CA ASP A 53 1.23 3.65 19.35
C ASP A 53 1.98 4.17 18.12
N LEU A 54 2.37 5.45 18.15
CA LEU A 54 2.99 6.17 17.04
C LEU A 54 4.53 6.22 17.13
N ARG A 55 5.14 5.52 18.10
CA ARG A 55 6.61 5.52 18.26
C ARG A 55 7.28 4.71 17.14
N ALA A 56 8.48 5.14 16.76
CA ALA A 56 9.24 4.51 15.68
C ALA A 56 9.57 3.04 16.00
N ALA A 57 9.38 2.15 15.03
CA ALA A 57 9.67 0.73 15.15
C ALA A 57 11.19 0.48 15.20
N ALA A 58 11.63 -0.35 16.14
CA ALA A 58 13.04 -0.74 16.25
C ALA A 58 13.44 -1.70 15.13
N GLN A 59 14.69 -1.60 14.67
CA GLN A 59 15.22 -2.48 13.63
C GLN A 59 15.43 -3.90 14.19
N ALA A 60 14.92 -4.90 13.48
CA ALA A 60 15.06 -6.29 13.86
C ALA A 60 16.49 -6.80 13.63
N ALA A 61 16.93 -7.73 14.50
CA ALA A 61 18.29 -8.27 14.47
C ALA A 61 18.57 -9.17 13.25
N GLN A 62 17.54 -9.65 12.55
CA GLN A 62 17.67 -10.54 11.39
C GLN A 62 16.71 -10.12 10.29
N ALA A 63 17.18 -10.23 9.04
CA ALA A 63 16.35 -9.99 7.87
C ALA A 63 15.42 -11.18 7.64
N GLN A 64 14.12 -10.91 7.54
CA GLN A 64 13.14 -11.95 7.23
C GLN A 64 13.05 -12.14 5.71
N MET A 65 13.24 -13.38 5.25
CA MET A 65 13.05 -13.71 3.84
C MET A 65 11.56 -13.74 3.49
N ALA A 66 11.23 -13.31 2.26
CA ALA A 66 9.88 -13.42 1.73
C ALA A 66 9.49 -14.91 1.65
N THR A 67 8.33 -15.25 2.23
CA THR A 67 7.76 -16.58 2.09
C THR A 67 6.75 -16.53 0.95
N THR A 68 7.04 -17.23 -0.15
CA THR A 68 6.11 -17.43 -1.27
C THR A 68 5.47 -18.81 -1.16
N GLU A 69 4.20 -18.92 -1.51
CA GLU A 69 3.54 -20.21 -1.64
C GLU A 69 4.12 -20.99 -2.83
N GLN A 70 4.23 -22.32 -2.69
CA GLN A 70 4.64 -23.20 -3.79
C GLN A 70 3.41 -23.48 -4.67
N PRO A 71 3.47 -23.30 -6.00
CA PRO A 71 2.31 -23.53 -6.86
C PRO A 71 1.85 -24.98 -6.80
N VAL A 72 0.53 -25.20 -6.71
CA VAL A 72 -0.08 -26.53 -6.78
C VAL A 72 -0.10 -26.99 -8.25
N PRO A 73 0.35 -28.22 -8.57
CA PRO A 73 0.29 -28.75 -9.94
C PRO A 73 -1.15 -28.88 -10.46
N GLU A 74 -1.36 -28.49 -11.72
CA GLU A 74 -2.65 -28.63 -12.42
C GLU A 74 -3.06 -30.11 -12.53
N ALA A 75 -4.35 -30.41 -12.34
CA ALA A 75 -4.86 -31.77 -12.44
C ALA A 75 -4.74 -32.31 -13.89
N PRO A 76 -4.51 -33.62 -14.08
CA PRO A 76 -4.48 -34.21 -15.42
C PRO A 76 -5.83 -34.02 -16.15
N PRO A 77 -5.81 -33.82 -17.48
CA PRO A 77 -7.02 -33.67 -18.26
C PRO A 77 -7.88 -34.93 -18.19
N GLU A 78 -9.19 -34.73 -18.10
CA GLU A 78 -10.18 -35.81 -18.09
C GLU A 78 -10.18 -36.54 -19.45
N ALA A 79 -10.23 -37.88 -19.40
CA ALA A 79 -10.15 -38.69 -20.60
C ALA A 79 -11.40 -38.52 -21.47
N ALA A 80 -11.21 -38.34 -22.77
CA ALA A 80 -12.31 -38.29 -23.71
C ALA A 80 -13.03 -39.66 -23.78
N ILE A 81 -14.35 -39.65 -23.66
CA ILE A 81 -15.18 -40.81 -23.98
C ILE A 81 -15.10 -41.10 -25.48
N GLU A 82 -14.75 -42.34 -25.83
CA GLU A 82 -14.62 -42.77 -27.23
C GLU A 82 -15.98 -42.73 -27.96
N ALA A 83 -15.97 -42.30 -29.22
CA ALA A 83 -17.16 -42.29 -30.06
C ALA A 83 -17.50 -43.73 -30.53
N PRO A 84 -18.80 -44.06 -30.72
CA PRO A 84 -19.20 -45.39 -31.19
C PRO A 84 -18.66 -45.68 -32.60
N VAL A 85 -18.07 -46.86 -32.79
CA VAL A 85 -17.46 -47.30 -34.05
C VAL A 85 -18.54 -47.77 -35.04
N PRO A 86 -18.49 -47.40 -36.33
CA PRO A 86 -19.42 -47.89 -37.36
C PRO A 86 -19.20 -49.37 -37.69
N ASP A 87 -20.28 -50.08 -38.06
CA ASP A 87 -20.22 -51.50 -38.42
C ASP A 87 -19.40 -51.78 -39.70
N PRO A 88 -18.80 -52.99 -39.83
CA PRO A 88 -17.95 -53.32 -40.96
C PRO A 88 -18.71 -53.39 -42.29
N ALA A 89 -18.06 -52.93 -43.36
CA ALA A 89 -18.58 -53.03 -44.72
C ALA A 89 -18.56 -54.48 -45.24
N PRO A 90 -19.52 -54.89 -46.09
CA PRO A 90 -19.58 -56.24 -46.63
C PRO A 90 -18.36 -56.60 -47.51
N PRO A 91 -17.96 -57.88 -47.57
CA PRO A 91 -16.78 -58.30 -48.32
C PRO A 91 -16.98 -58.18 -49.83
N ALA A 92 -15.90 -57.81 -50.52
CA ALA A 92 -15.89 -57.67 -51.97
C ALA A 92 -15.91 -59.05 -52.70
N PRO A 93 -16.53 -59.14 -53.88
CA PRO A 93 -16.61 -60.40 -54.63
C PRO A 93 -15.26 -60.80 -55.25
N LEU A 94 -14.99 -62.11 -55.27
CA LEU A 94 -13.74 -62.69 -55.76
C LEU A 94 -13.63 -62.66 -57.30
N PRO A 95 -12.44 -62.34 -57.87
CA PRO A 95 -12.19 -62.44 -59.30
C PRO A 95 -11.93 -63.90 -59.75
N ALA A 96 -12.28 -64.21 -61.02
CA ALA A 96 -12.06 -65.51 -61.69
C ALA A 96 -10.75 -65.55 -62.49
#